data_AF-A0A7G7L8E1-F1
#
_entry.id   AF-A0A7G7L8E1-F1
#
_cell.length_a   1.000
_cell.length_b   1.000
_cell.length_c   1.000
_cell.angle_alpha   90.00
_cell.angle_beta   90.00
_cell.angle_gamma   90.00
#
_symmetry.space_group_name_H-M   'P 1'
#
loop_
_entity.id
_entity.type
_entity.pdbx_description
1 polymer ?
#
loop_
_entity_poly.entity_id
_entity_poly.type
_entity_poly.pdbx_seq_one_letter_code
_entity_poly.pdbx_strand_id
1 'polypeptide(L)'
;MPRTALTRGLAAVPLSALVLLAGCGGGDTEETSSSSSPAAASSSTTPTTTTGNAGTPADDTEDDAATDAPPFPADTEPDTGEAQAGEGPTVVTDLRIGAHDGFDRVVFEVSGSAVPGWDVAYTDSATAEGTGDPVDVPGTTFLRVTLTGVTNPYEAPDVPEIARGGTASDTGTVQGVFYDSVFEGQALAYVGLGAETPFRVYALTGPSRVVVEVQTP
;
A
#
# COMPACT_ATOMS: atom_id res chain seq x y z
N MET A 1 -21.41 -33.79 51.95
CA MET A 1 -22.29 -34.45 50.95
C MET A 1 -22.78 -33.38 50.00
N PRO A 2 -22.82 -33.56 48.66
CA PRO A 2 -22.10 -34.48 47.78
C PRO A 2 -21.03 -33.78 46.93
N ARG A 3 -20.05 -34.58 46.47
CA ARG A 3 -19.08 -34.27 45.42
C ARG A 3 -19.70 -34.63 44.08
N THR A 4 -19.58 -33.78 43.07
CA THR A 4 -19.90 -34.16 41.68
C THR A 4 -18.69 -33.90 40.81
N ALA A 5 -18.15 -35.01 40.29
CA ALA A 5 -17.01 -35.06 39.40
C ALA A 5 -17.40 -34.65 37.97
N LEU A 6 -16.52 -33.92 37.28
CA LEU A 6 -16.61 -33.73 35.84
C LEU A 6 -15.42 -34.42 35.18
N THR A 7 -15.67 -35.59 34.63
CA THR A 7 -14.79 -36.38 33.77
C THR A 7 -14.75 -35.71 32.40
N ARG A 8 -13.61 -35.12 32.00
CA ARG A 8 -13.36 -34.67 30.62
C ARG A 8 -12.67 -35.80 29.86
N GLY A 9 -13.41 -36.40 28.93
CA GLY A 9 -12.90 -37.42 28.01
C GLY A 9 -11.91 -36.81 27.01
N LEU A 10 -10.73 -37.42 26.92
CA LEU A 10 -9.70 -37.11 25.93
C LEU A 10 -10.01 -37.96 24.69
N ALA A 11 -10.47 -37.34 23.60
CA ALA A 11 -10.65 -38.01 22.32
C ALA A 11 -9.39 -37.82 21.47
N ALA A 12 -8.62 -38.89 21.29
CA ALA A 12 -7.51 -38.96 20.35
C ALA A 12 -8.06 -39.33 18.96
N VAL A 13 -7.73 -38.54 17.94
CA VAL A 13 -8.04 -38.83 16.52
C VAL A 13 -6.73 -39.22 15.81
N PRO A 14 -6.65 -40.40 15.17
CA PRO A 14 -5.42 -40.87 14.54
C PRO A 14 -5.26 -40.43 13.06
N LEU A 15 -4.01 -40.07 12.76
CA LEU A 15 -3.20 -40.30 11.56
C LEU A 15 -3.77 -41.22 10.46
N SER A 16 -3.79 -40.74 9.20
CA SER A 16 -3.68 -41.49 7.91
C SER A 16 -3.92 -40.52 6.74
N ALA A 17 -3.33 -40.57 5.55
CA ALA A 17 -2.14 -41.19 4.96
C ALA A 17 -1.96 -40.51 3.58
N LEU A 18 -0.71 -40.31 3.13
CA LEU A 18 -0.35 -39.84 1.79
C LEU A 18 -0.94 -40.73 0.68
N VAL A 19 -1.42 -40.12 -0.41
CA VAL A 19 -1.59 -40.80 -1.70
C VAL A 19 -0.97 -39.93 -2.79
N LEU A 20 0.12 -40.42 -3.39
CA LEU A 20 0.73 -39.91 -4.61
C LEU A 20 0.09 -40.64 -5.81
N LEU A 21 -0.47 -39.91 -6.76
CA LEU A 21 -0.79 -40.46 -8.09
C LEU A 21 0.25 -39.98 -9.10
N ALA A 22 1.11 -40.90 -9.50
CA ALA A 22 1.85 -40.85 -10.75
C ALA A 22 1.01 -41.55 -11.83
N GLY A 23 0.73 -40.86 -12.94
CA GLY A 23 0.08 -41.42 -14.12
C GLY A 23 0.84 -40.98 -15.36
N CYS A 24 1.36 -41.94 -16.12
CA CYS A 24 2.12 -41.77 -17.35
C CYS A 24 1.38 -42.48 -18.50
N GLY A 25 1.46 -41.93 -19.70
CA GLY A 25 1.07 -42.54 -20.97
C GLY A 25 0.38 -41.54 -21.88
N GLY A 26 0.71 -41.38 -23.16
CA GLY A 26 1.66 -42.05 -24.06
C GLY A 26 1.31 -41.64 -25.51
N GLY A 27 2.27 -41.77 -26.45
CA GLY A 27 2.09 -41.65 -27.91
C GLY A 27 2.01 -40.21 -28.43
N ASP A 28 2.64 -39.78 -29.54
CA ASP A 28 3.21 -40.50 -30.66
C ASP A 28 4.34 -39.70 -31.33
N THR A 29 5.29 -40.42 -31.89
CA THR A 29 6.35 -39.98 -32.80
C THR A 29 5.75 -39.64 -34.16
N GLU A 30 6.05 -38.48 -34.75
CA GLU A 30 6.40 -38.38 -36.17
C GLU A 30 7.32 -37.19 -36.41
N GLU A 31 8.46 -37.48 -37.05
CA GLU A 31 9.37 -36.51 -37.62
C GLU A 31 8.72 -35.81 -38.82
N THR A 32 8.99 -34.52 -39.00
CA THR A 32 9.21 -33.98 -40.35
C THR A 32 10.14 -32.76 -40.24
N SER A 33 11.34 -32.92 -40.79
CA SER A 33 12.25 -31.82 -41.11
C SER A 33 11.67 -30.96 -42.23
N SER A 34 11.80 -29.65 -42.13
CA SER A 34 11.86 -28.76 -43.31
C SER A 34 12.54 -27.45 -42.95
N SER A 35 13.68 -27.21 -43.59
CA SER A 35 14.42 -25.96 -43.56
C SER A 35 13.83 -24.94 -44.53
N SER A 36 13.88 -23.65 -44.21
CA SER A 36 14.08 -22.59 -45.20
C SER A 36 14.60 -21.28 -44.56
N SER A 37 15.35 -20.56 -45.38
CA SER A 37 16.32 -19.47 -45.10
C SER A 37 15.71 -18.10 -44.74
N PRO A 38 16.54 -17.10 -44.36
CA PRO A 38 16.08 -15.80 -43.84
C PRO A 38 15.79 -14.77 -44.94
N ALA A 39 14.99 -13.76 -44.63
CA ALA A 39 14.85 -12.55 -45.42
C ALA A 39 14.72 -11.31 -44.51
N ALA A 40 15.58 -10.34 -44.78
CA ALA A 40 15.67 -9.04 -44.11
C ALA A 40 14.57 -8.07 -44.54
N ALA A 41 14.22 -7.13 -43.68
CA ALA A 41 13.80 -5.79 -44.08
C ALA A 41 14.02 -4.78 -42.94
N SER A 42 14.97 -3.86 -43.16
CA SER A 42 15.15 -2.62 -42.40
C SER A 42 13.99 -1.65 -42.69
N SER A 43 13.60 -0.84 -41.71
CA SER A 43 13.03 0.48 -41.98
C SER A 43 13.24 1.42 -40.80
N SER A 44 13.93 2.51 -41.13
CA SER A 44 14.25 3.68 -40.32
C SER A 44 13.04 4.61 -40.26
N THR A 45 12.76 5.21 -39.10
CA THR A 45 12.00 6.47 -39.03
C THR A 45 12.66 7.43 -38.03
N THR A 46 12.81 8.65 -38.50
CA THR A 46 13.45 9.83 -37.91
C THR A 46 12.60 10.46 -36.78
N PRO A 47 13.22 11.18 -35.83
CA PRO A 47 12.50 11.95 -34.83
C PRO A 47 12.01 13.28 -35.43
N THR A 48 10.77 13.66 -35.12
CA THR A 48 10.24 14.99 -35.42
C THR A 48 10.11 15.77 -34.12
N THR A 49 10.83 16.89 -34.08
CA THR A 49 10.78 17.94 -33.08
C THR A 49 9.47 18.71 -33.18
N THR A 50 8.76 18.85 -32.06
CA THR A 50 7.69 19.85 -31.91
C THR A 50 7.92 20.63 -30.63
N THR A 51 8.29 21.89 -30.83
CA THR A 51 8.27 22.98 -29.87
C THR A 51 6.84 23.45 -29.61
N GLY A 52 6.51 23.71 -28.34
CA GLY A 52 5.45 24.64 -27.96
C GLY A 52 4.46 24.09 -26.94
N ASN A 53 4.58 24.51 -25.68
CA ASN A 53 3.77 25.61 -25.15
C ASN A 53 4.13 25.81 -23.67
N ALA A 54 4.67 26.99 -23.35
CA ALA A 54 4.80 27.46 -21.98
C ALA A 54 3.40 27.69 -21.41
N GLY A 55 2.93 26.73 -20.60
CA GLY A 55 1.86 26.95 -19.64
C GLY A 55 2.51 27.26 -18.29
N THR A 56 2.29 28.48 -17.82
CA THR A 56 2.51 28.92 -16.44
C THR A 56 2.12 27.82 -15.44
N PRO A 57 2.98 27.38 -14.51
CA PRO A 57 2.52 26.67 -13.33
C PRO A 57 1.69 27.68 -12.54
N ALA A 58 0.38 27.42 -12.45
CA ALA A 58 -0.42 28.01 -11.39
C ALA A 58 0.16 27.44 -10.08
N ASP A 59 0.85 28.30 -9.36
CA ASP A 59 1.31 28.10 -8.01
C ASP A 59 0.05 28.10 -7.13
N ASP A 60 -0.65 26.96 -7.08
CA ASP A 60 -1.59 26.67 -6.00
C ASP A 60 -0.75 26.16 -4.82
N THR A 61 0.07 27.07 -4.27
CA THR A 61 0.52 26.94 -2.89
C THR A 61 -0.69 27.25 -2.02
N GLU A 62 -1.53 26.23 -1.80
CA GLU A 62 -2.37 26.19 -0.60
C GLU A 62 -1.39 26.10 0.58
N ASP A 63 -0.99 27.27 1.05
CA ASP A 63 -0.40 27.53 2.35
C ASP A 63 -1.42 27.10 3.40
N ASP A 64 -1.51 25.80 3.64
CA ASP A 64 -2.23 25.20 4.75
C ASP A 64 -1.36 25.43 6.01
N ALA A 65 -1.32 26.71 6.41
CA ALA A 65 -0.55 27.21 7.52
C ALA A 65 -0.92 26.43 8.79
N ALA A 66 0.03 25.60 9.21
CA ALA A 66 0.06 24.78 10.42
C ALA A 66 -0.76 25.37 11.58
N THR A 67 -1.95 24.83 11.82
CA THR A 67 -2.69 25.05 13.08
C THR A 67 -3.24 23.77 13.71
N ASP A 68 -3.23 22.62 13.02
CA ASP A 68 -3.86 21.38 13.52
C ASP A 68 -2.90 20.18 13.71
N ALA A 69 -1.64 20.27 13.27
CA ALA A 69 -0.69 19.18 13.46
C ALA A 69 -0.22 19.09 14.93
N PRO A 70 -0.11 17.89 15.52
CA PRO A 70 0.46 17.71 16.86
C PRO A 70 1.94 18.11 16.90
N PRO A 71 2.63 18.10 18.06
CA PRO A 71 4.09 18.21 18.10
C PRO A 71 4.78 17.09 17.35
N PHE A 72 6.01 17.31 16.87
CA PHE A 72 6.79 16.27 16.20
C PHE A 72 7.58 15.47 17.25
N PRO A 73 7.33 14.16 17.42
CA PRO A 73 8.08 13.33 18.35
C PRO A 73 9.47 13.01 17.80
N ALA A 74 10.45 12.88 18.69
CA ALA A 74 11.82 12.54 18.31
C ALA A 74 12.10 11.04 18.50
N ASP A 75 11.22 10.17 18.01
CA ASP A 75 11.30 8.71 18.17
C ASP A 75 10.77 7.95 16.94
N THR A 76 11.03 6.64 16.91
CA THR A 76 10.69 5.71 15.82
C THR A 76 9.72 4.61 16.28
N GLU A 77 8.99 4.85 17.38
CA GLU A 77 8.04 3.88 17.93
C GLU A 77 6.76 3.81 17.07
N PRO A 78 5.99 2.70 17.12
CA PRO A 78 4.71 2.61 16.43
C PRO A 78 3.73 3.72 16.85
N ASP A 79 3.03 4.29 15.87
CA ASP A 79 1.97 5.29 16.07
C ASP A 79 0.60 4.67 15.72
N THR A 80 -0.37 4.86 16.60
CA THR A 80 -1.72 4.29 16.45
C THR A 80 -2.80 5.33 16.74
N GLY A 81 -3.91 5.23 16.02
CA GLY A 81 -5.08 6.08 16.20
C GLY A 81 -6.38 5.30 16.04
N GLU A 82 -7.34 5.63 16.87
CA GLU A 82 -8.67 5.00 16.85
C GLU A 82 -9.52 5.60 15.73
N ALA A 83 -10.33 4.75 15.08
CA ALA A 83 -11.29 5.21 14.08
C ALA A 83 -12.38 6.07 14.73
N GLN A 84 -12.81 7.11 14.01
CA GLN A 84 -13.90 7.99 14.44
C GLN A 84 -15.04 7.90 13.43
N ALA A 85 -16.25 7.67 13.96
CA ALA A 85 -17.44 7.55 13.13
C ALA A 85 -17.74 8.85 12.36
N GLY A 86 -18.28 8.69 11.15
CA GLY A 86 -18.76 9.77 10.31
C GLY A 86 -19.78 9.24 9.30
N GLU A 87 -20.00 10.00 8.23
CA GLU A 87 -21.01 9.74 7.21
C GLU A 87 -20.36 9.37 5.87
N GLY A 88 -21.06 8.55 5.09
CA GLY A 88 -20.59 8.09 3.77
C GLY A 88 -19.58 6.94 3.85
N PRO A 89 -19.15 6.42 2.68
CA PRO A 89 -18.14 5.38 2.62
C PRO A 89 -16.75 5.97 2.93
N THR A 90 -15.91 5.19 3.61
CA THR A 90 -14.54 5.53 4.01
C THR A 90 -13.56 4.89 3.03
N VAL A 91 -13.39 5.46 1.84
CA VAL A 91 -12.53 4.92 0.78
C VAL A 91 -11.29 5.79 0.65
N VAL A 92 -10.11 5.18 0.52
CA VAL A 92 -8.88 5.92 0.21
C VAL A 92 -8.95 6.35 -1.25
N THR A 93 -9.06 7.65 -1.49
CA THR A 93 -9.34 8.21 -2.82
C THR A 93 -8.11 8.85 -3.46
N ASP A 94 -7.15 9.29 -2.66
CA ASP A 94 -5.95 9.96 -3.16
C ASP A 94 -4.77 9.76 -2.21
N LEU A 95 -3.56 9.89 -2.77
CA LEU A 95 -2.29 9.78 -2.07
C LEU A 95 -1.37 10.89 -2.55
N ARG A 96 -0.88 11.71 -1.61
CA ARG A 96 0.01 12.83 -1.92
C ARG A 96 1.29 12.73 -1.11
N ILE A 97 2.40 13.11 -1.73
CA ILE A 97 3.72 13.19 -1.08
C ILE A 97 4.23 14.62 -1.29
N GLY A 98 4.67 15.29 -0.22
CA GLY A 98 5.15 16.67 -0.28
C GLY A 98 6.30 16.91 0.68
N ALA A 99 7.26 17.74 0.26
CA ALA A 99 8.35 18.22 1.11
C ALA A 99 7.90 19.45 1.90
N HIS A 100 8.25 19.51 3.18
CA HIS A 100 8.02 20.65 4.06
C HIS A 100 9.29 20.98 4.86
N ASP A 101 9.29 22.11 5.56
CA ASP A 101 10.42 22.48 6.42
C ASP A 101 10.48 21.53 7.64
N GLY A 102 11.51 20.69 7.66
CA GLY A 102 11.79 19.74 8.73
C GLY A 102 11.08 18.38 8.63
N PHE A 103 10.25 18.15 7.60
CA PHE A 103 9.61 16.85 7.36
C PHE A 103 9.13 16.67 5.93
N ASP A 104 9.05 15.41 5.50
CA ASP A 104 8.26 14.98 4.34
C ASP A 104 6.88 14.53 4.82
N ARG A 105 5.84 14.83 4.05
CA ARG A 105 4.45 14.50 4.37
C ARG A 105 3.88 13.54 3.33
N VAL A 106 3.32 12.43 3.79
CA VAL A 106 2.47 11.53 3.02
C VAL A 106 1.04 11.69 3.52
N VAL A 107 0.11 11.97 2.60
CA VAL A 107 -1.31 12.18 2.91
C VAL A 107 -2.14 11.13 2.20
N PHE A 108 -2.96 10.40 2.95
CA PHE A 108 -4.02 9.55 2.44
C PHE A 108 -5.35 10.30 2.57
N GLU A 109 -5.93 10.74 1.45
CA GLU A 109 -7.24 11.40 1.44
C GLU A 109 -8.35 10.36 1.38
N VAL A 110 -9.37 10.55 2.22
CA VAL A 110 -10.41 9.56 2.46
C VAL A 110 -11.78 10.18 2.20
N SER A 111 -12.63 9.48 1.47
CA SER A 111 -14.00 9.90 1.21
C SER A 111 -14.85 9.88 2.48
N GLY A 112 -16.00 10.56 2.41
CA GLY A 112 -16.92 10.67 3.54
C GLY A 112 -16.37 11.60 4.62
N SER A 113 -16.94 11.50 5.82
CA SER A 113 -16.54 12.31 6.97
C SER A 113 -16.06 11.49 8.16
N ALA A 114 -16.00 10.16 8.04
CA ALA A 114 -15.34 9.32 9.01
C ALA A 114 -13.82 9.57 8.98
N VAL A 115 -13.17 9.39 10.12
CA VAL A 115 -11.69 9.35 10.21
C VAL A 115 -11.32 7.89 10.40
N PRO A 116 -10.58 7.25 9.47
CA PRO A 116 -10.13 5.88 9.69
C PRO A 116 -9.13 5.83 10.85
N GLY A 117 -9.08 4.70 11.54
CA GLY A 117 -8.01 4.44 12.49
C GLY A 117 -6.71 4.14 11.75
N TRP A 118 -5.58 4.18 12.45
CA TRP A 118 -4.28 3.83 11.87
C TRP A 118 -3.43 2.99 12.81
N ASP A 119 -2.57 2.17 12.22
CA ASP A 119 -1.41 1.51 12.83
C ASP A 119 -0.24 1.72 11.87
N VAL A 120 0.77 2.45 12.32
CA VAL A 120 1.96 2.76 11.54
C VAL A 120 3.20 2.33 12.30
N ALA A 121 3.96 1.42 11.72
CA ALA A 121 5.13 0.84 12.34
C ALA A 121 6.18 0.43 11.30
N TYR A 122 7.45 0.41 11.73
CA TYR A 122 8.52 -0.14 10.92
C TYR A 122 8.36 -1.63 10.66
N THR A 123 8.79 -2.06 9.48
CA THR A 123 8.84 -3.46 9.09
C THR A 123 10.05 -3.77 8.22
N ASP A 124 10.53 -5.01 8.32
CA ASP A 124 11.69 -5.50 7.55
C ASP A 124 11.34 -5.79 6.09
N SER A 125 10.06 -5.91 5.75
CA SER A 125 9.63 -6.30 4.39
C SER A 125 8.27 -5.71 4.02
N ALA A 126 8.18 -5.18 2.80
CA ALA A 126 6.93 -4.81 2.17
C ALA A 126 6.38 -5.99 1.36
N THR A 127 5.16 -6.44 1.68
CA THR A 127 4.51 -7.56 0.99
C THR A 127 3.05 -7.25 0.68
N ALA A 128 2.56 -7.76 -0.44
CA ALA A 128 1.19 -7.64 -0.88
C ALA A 128 0.23 -8.30 0.11
N GLU A 129 -0.91 -7.65 0.34
CA GLU A 129 -1.98 -8.19 1.15
C GLU A 129 -2.59 -9.43 0.48
N GLY A 130 -2.92 -10.44 1.29
CA GLY A 130 -3.51 -11.70 0.83
C GLY A 130 -2.52 -12.71 0.23
N THR A 131 -1.58 -12.29 -0.63
CA THR A 131 -0.60 -13.22 -1.26
C THR A 131 0.71 -13.35 -0.48
N GLY A 132 1.15 -12.27 0.17
CA GLY A 132 2.46 -12.20 0.84
C GLY A 132 3.64 -12.05 -0.11
N ASP A 133 3.41 -11.81 -1.41
CA ASP A 133 4.49 -11.57 -2.37
C ASP A 133 5.18 -10.24 -2.07
N PRO A 134 6.51 -10.10 -2.28
CA PRO A 134 7.19 -8.83 -2.12
C PRO A 134 6.61 -7.74 -3.04
N VAL A 135 6.45 -6.53 -2.52
CA VAL A 135 6.10 -5.34 -3.32
C VAL A 135 7.31 -4.42 -3.44
N ASP A 136 7.44 -3.78 -4.61
CA ASP A 136 8.54 -2.86 -4.89
C ASP A 136 8.20 -1.47 -4.36
N VAL A 137 8.93 -1.05 -3.32
CA VAL A 137 8.82 0.27 -2.69
C VAL A 137 10.22 0.88 -2.70
N PRO A 138 10.42 2.09 -3.26
CA PRO A 138 11.72 2.73 -3.22
C PRO A 138 12.22 2.93 -1.79
N GLY A 139 13.43 2.47 -1.49
CA GLY A 139 14.03 2.59 -0.16
C GLY A 139 14.59 1.26 0.35
N THR A 140 15.08 1.29 1.59
CA THR A 140 15.67 0.13 2.30
C THR A 140 15.06 -0.12 3.66
N THR A 141 14.17 0.77 4.11
CA THR A 141 13.43 0.68 5.37
C THR A 141 11.99 1.09 5.09
N PHE A 142 11.01 0.41 5.67
CA PHE A 142 9.60 0.64 5.32
C PHE A 142 8.77 0.92 6.58
N LEU A 143 7.95 1.97 6.54
CA LEU A 143 6.80 2.09 7.42
C LEU A 143 5.63 1.36 6.76
N ARG A 144 5.09 0.35 7.44
CA ARG A 144 3.79 -0.22 7.10
C ARG A 144 2.72 0.73 7.63
N VAL A 145 1.83 1.18 6.76
CA VAL A 145 0.67 2.00 7.11
C VAL A 145 -0.58 1.14 6.92
N THR A 146 -1.25 0.85 8.01
CA THR A 146 -2.54 0.15 7.99
C THR A 146 -3.63 1.12 8.41
N LEU A 147 -4.53 1.47 7.50
CA LEU A 147 -5.73 2.24 7.82
C LEU A 147 -6.88 1.28 8.15
N THR A 148 -7.66 1.54 9.19
CA THR A 148 -8.73 0.66 9.67
C THR A 148 -10.08 1.35 9.61
N GLY A 149 -11.15 0.56 9.46
CA GLY A 149 -12.51 1.10 9.31
C GLY A 149 -12.74 1.69 7.92
N VAL A 150 -11.96 1.26 6.92
CA VAL A 150 -12.15 1.62 5.52
C VAL A 150 -13.26 0.76 4.90
N THR A 151 -14.01 1.34 3.97
CA THR A 151 -15.08 0.67 3.24
C THR A 151 -14.49 -0.18 2.12
N ASN A 152 -15.00 -1.40 1.95
CA ASN A 152 -14.60 -2.22 0.81
C ASN A 152 -15.10 -1.57 -0.49
N PRO A 153 -14.26 -1.38 -1.52
CA PRO A 153 -14.67 -0.74 -2.78
C PRO A 153 -15.89 -1.37 -3.44
N TYR A 154 -16.11 -2.69 -3.28
CA TYR A 154 -17.30 -3.37 -3.81
C TYR A 154 -18.61 -2.95 -3.13
N GLU A 155 -18.55 -2.38 -1.94
CA GLU A 155 -19.69 -1.85 -1.19
C GLU A 155 -19.98 -0.38 -1.55
N ALA A 156 -19.03 0.31 -2.18
CA ALA A 156 -19.13 1.71 -2.59
C ALA A 156 -18.66 1.92 -4.04
N PRO A 157 -19.29 1.28 -5.04
CA PRO A 157 -18.81 1.28 -6.43
C PRO A 157 -18.82 2.66 -7.11
N ASP A 158 -19.54 3.63 -6.55
CA ASP A 158 -19.61 5.01 -7.04
C ASP A 158 -18.49 5.91 -6.50
N VAL A 159 -17.68 5.40 -5.55
CA VAL A 159 -16.53 6.10 -4.96
C VAL A 159 -15.25 5.36 -5.35
N PRO A 160 -14.46 5.89 -6.29
CA PRO A 160 -13.26 5.21 -6.76
C PRO A 160 -12.20 5.17 -5.65
N GLU A 161 -11.66 3.98 -5.39
CA GLU A 161 -10.43 3.81 -4.65
C GLU A 161 -9.24 4.29 -5.49
N ILE A 162 -8.20 4.81 -4.85
CA ILE A 162 -6.91 5.04 -5.51
C ILE A 162 -6.39 3.73 -6.12
N ALA A 163 -5.74 3.83 -7.29
CA ALA A 163 -5.15 2.67 -7.94
C ALA A 163 -4.02 2.07 -7.09
N ARG A 164 -4.01 0.74 -6.98
CA ARG A 164 -2.87 -0.02 -6.47
C ARG A 164 -1.60 0.32 -7.26
N GLY A 165 -0.51 0.61 -6.55
CA GLY A 165 0.78 0.82 -7.17
C GLY A 165 1.72 1.73 -6.38
N GLY A 166 2.92 1.88 -6.94
CA GLY A 166 3.98 2.72 -6.40
C GLY A 166 3.93 4.15 -6.93
N THR A 167 4.15 5.12 -6.04
CA THR A 167 4.39 6.53 -6.30
C THR A 167 5.79 6.86 -5.82
N ALA A 168 6.71 7.18 -6.73
CA ALA A 168 8.06 7.60 -6.37
C ALA A 168 8.05 9.03 -5.80
N SER A 169 9.04 9.35 -4.97
CA SER A 169 9.20 10.68 -4.37
C SER A 169 10.63 11.19 -4.52
N ASP A 170 10.75 12.49 -4.77
CA ASP A 170 12.00 13.24 -4.78
C ASP A 170 12.10 14.20 -3.57
N THR A 171 11.24 14.04 -2.55
CA THR A 171 11.11 14.97 -1.41
C THR A 171 12.28 14.93 -0.43
N GLY A 172 12.99 13.80 -0.34
CA GLY A 172 14.20 13.67 0.46
C GLY A 172 14.21 12.39 1.29
N THR A 173 13.57 12.42 2.45
CA THR A 173 13.54 11.28 3.39
C THR A 173 12.61 10.19 2.89
N VAL A 174 11.43 10.57 2.40
CA VAL A 174 10.48 9.66 1.73
C VAL A 174 10.93 9.47 0.28
N GLN A 175 11.23 8.22 -0.08
CA GLN A 175 11.69 7.85 -1.42
C GLN A 175 10.55 7.35 -2.32
N GLY A 176 9.44 6.93 -1.71
CA GLY A 176 8.24 6.55 -2.42
C GLY A 176 7.22 5.90 -1.50
N VAL A 177 6.03 5.68 -2.02
CA VAL A 177 4.93 5.02 -1.32
C VAL A 177 4.29 3.99 -2.25
N PHE A 178 3.98 2.81 -1.75
CA PHE A 178 3.17 1.83 -2.46
C PHE A 178 1.83 1.68 -1.75
N TYR A 179 0.73 1.97 -2.45
CA TYR A 179 -0.61 1.67 -1.98
C TYR A 179 -1.02 0.30 -2.51
N ASP A 180 -1.49 -0.59 -1.63
CA ASP A 180 -1.79 -1.97 -1.95
C ASP A 180 -3.28 -2.17 -2.31
N SER A 181 -4.11 -2.51 -1.34
CA SER A 181 -5.54 -2.72 -1.51
C SER A 181 -6.25 -2.58 -0.18
N VAL A 182 -7.59 -2.60 -0.24
CA VAL A 182 -8.44 -2.87 0.93
C VAL A 182 -8.76 -4.36 1.05
N PHE A 183 -8.54 -4.93 2.23
CA PHE A 183 -9.00 -6.26 2.63
C PHE A 183 -9.58 -6.22 4.05
N GLU A 184 -10.71 -6.89 4.28
CA GLU A 184 -11.36 -7.00 5.60
C GLU A 184 -11.55 -5.67 6.37
N GLY A 185 -11.75 -4.57 5.65
CA GLY A 185 -11.93 -3.23 6.24
C GLY A 185 -10.64 -2.54 6.66
N GLN A 186 -9.50 -2.99 6.12
CA GLN A 186 -8.18 -2.41 6.30
C GLN A 186 -7.58 -2.03 4.94
N ALA A 187 -6.97 -0.85 4.83
CA ALA A 187 -6.16 -0.49 3.67
C ALA A 187 -4.67 -0.61 4.05
N LEU A 188 -3.88 -1.22 3.18
CA LEU A 188 -2.45 -1.38 3.37
C LEU A 188 -1.65 -0.47 2.43
N ALA A 189 -0.67 0.22 2.98
CA ALA A 189 0.34 0.94 2.22
C ALA A 189 1.72 0.81 2.87
N TYR A 190 2.77 1.11 2.10
CA TYR A 190 4.15 1.13 2.56
C TYR A 190 4.81 2.44 2.17
N VAL A 191 5.39 3.15 3.14
CA VAL A 191 6.24 4.33 2.91
C VAL A 191 7.70 3.89 2.96
N GLY A 192 8.43 4.09 1.87
CA GLY A 192 9.83 3.70 1.74
C GLY A 192 10.79 4.83 2.11
N LEU A 193 11.75 4.49 2.97
CA LEU A 193 12.73 5.38 3.57
C LEU A 193 14.15 4.82 3.39
N GLY A 194 15.16 5.66 3.62
CA GLY A 194 16.57 5.22 3.60
C GLY A 194 17.04 4.59 4.91
N ALA A 195 16.41 4.97 6.02
CA ALA A 195 16.69 4.47 7.37
C ALA A 195 15.48 4.76 8.27
N GLU A 196 15.45 4.14 9.46
CA GLU A 196 14.50 4.54 10.50
C GLU A 196 14.75 6.01 10.87
N THR A 197 13.68 6.80 10.83
CA THR A 197 13.68 8.25 10.99
C THR A 197 12.45 8.63 11.79
N PRO A 198 12.54 9.58 12.74
CA PRO A 198 11.38 9.92 13.53
C PRO A 198 10.18 10.30 12.67
N PHE A 199 9.01 9.83 13.07
CA PHE A 199 7.77 10.05 12.33
C PHE A 199 6.60 10.32 13.28
N ARG A 200 5.51 10.84 12.73
CA ARG A 200 4.23 10.97 13.43
C ARG A 200 3.08 10.72 12.51
N VAL A 201 1.94 10.37 13.10
CA VAL A 201 0.69 10.18 12.38
C VAL A 201 -0.43 10.95 13.07
N TYR A 202 -1.26 11.60 12.27
CA TYR A 202 -2.43 12.31 12.75
C TYR A 202 -3.50 12.40 11.67
N ALA A 203 -4.71 12.77 12.07
CA ALA A 203 -5.81 12.99 11.15
C ALA A 203 -6.11 14.48 10.98
N LEU A 204 -6.55 14.85 9.79
CA LEU A 204 -7.19 16.13 9.50
C LEU A 204 -8.62 15.87 9.04
N THR A 205 -9.52 16.85 9.21
CA THR A 205 -10.91 16.75 8.77
C THR A 205 -11.26 17.88 7.79
N GLY A 206 -12.31 17.64 6.99
CA GLY A 206 -12.82 18.61 6.00
C GLY A 206 -11.89 18.93 4.82
N PRO A 207 -11.41 17.95 4.03
CA PRO A 207 -11.77 16.51 3.97
C PRO A 207 -10.98 15.64 4.96
N SER A 208 -11.50 14.43 5.22
CA SER A 208 -10.82 13.43 6.07
C SER A 208 -9.50 12.99 5.44
N ARG A 209 -8.41 13.11 6.19
CA ARG A 209 -7.07 12.75 5.77
C ARG A 209 -6.34 12.05 6.91
N VAL A 210 -5.59 11.00 6.62
CA VAL A 210 -4.54 10.50 7.52
C VAL A 210 -3.20 10.97 6.99
N VAL A 211 -2.44 11.61 7.86
CA VAL A 211 -1.19 12.27 7.53
C VAL A 211 -0.06 11.56 8.25
N VAL A 212 0.92 11.04 7.48
CA VAL A 212 2.17 10.49 7.99
C VAL A 212 3.27 11.49 7.66
N GLU A 213 3.93 12.02 8.68
CA GLU A 213 5.07 12.91 8.48
C GLU A 213 6.35 12.27 8.99
N VAL A 214 7.40 12.35 8.18
CA VAL A 214 8.70 11.76 8.46
C VAL A 214 9.74 12.88 8.49
N GLN A 215 10.52 12.94 9.57
CA GLN A 215 11.45 14.03 9.80
C GLN A 215 12.49 14.13 8.67
N THR A 216 12.84 15.35 8.27
CA THR A 216 13.99 15.61 7.40
C THR A 216 15.15 16.20 8.23
N PRO A 217 16.41 15.85 7.91
CA PRO A 217 17.59 16.41 8.58
C PRO A 217 17.77 17.92 8.42
#